data_AF-A0A538R3E2-F1
#
_entry.id   AF-A0A538R3E2-F1
#
_cell.length_a   1.000
_cell.length_b   1.000
_cell.length_c   1.000
_cell.angle_alpha   90.00
_cell.angle_beta   90.00
_cell.angle_gamma   90.00
#
_symmetry.space_group_name_H-M   'P 1'
#
loop_
_entity.id
_entity.type
_entity.pdbx_description
1 polymer ?
#
loop_
_entity_poly.entity_id
_entity_poly.type
_entity_poly.pdbx_seq_one_letter_code
_entity_poly.pdbx_strand_id
1 'polypeptide(L)'
;MIWGHSVAAGAEHAMALLIVTCPCALALATPLAVTVALGRAARRGVLIKGADALERLATPGTLFVDKTGTLTAGKLAVVSWYGDVDATALAAAAESGSNHPIARALCAHARPAGVATDITEELGRGVSATVGHHRVVVGAPAWVRQRCPSRPIIDGWIAELADRGETPIVIACDGTMVAVAGLADPIRDDAREALDALVRLGWDVQLLSGDDERVVRRVGGTLGIPWAHCHGRVSPEDKVAAVTAAREHGPVAMVGDGVNDAAAMAAASAGIAVSGAAEIAIEAADVYLRSPSITAIAATCAGAQATLATIRRNLKFSLAYNLLAGSLAVLGWIHPLIAAAVMPLSSLTVLASSLRSRAFRAEDPR
;
A
#
# COMPACT_ATOMS: atom_id res chain seq x y z
N MET A 1 -6.64 -16.68 -67.35
CA MET A 1 -7.73 -16.24 -66.46
C MET A 1 -8.02 -17.38 -65.50
N ILE A 2 -7.72 -17.21 -64.22
CA ILE A 2 -8.22 -18.11 -63.19
C ILE A 2 -9.51 -17.44 -62.70
N TRP A 3 -10.67 -18.06 -62.95
CA TRP A 3 -11.98 -17.61 -62.44
C TRP A 3 -12.47 -16.21 -62.90
N GLY A 4 -12.27 -15.85 -64.18
CA GLY A 4 -12.89 -14.65 -64.77
C GLY A 4 -12.23 -13.30 -64.44
N HIS A 5 -11.23 -13.27 -63.57
CA HIS A 5 -10.43 -12.07 -63.28
C HIS A 5 -9.03 -12.15 -63.90
N SER A 6 -8.43 -10.98 -64.19
CA SER A 6 -7.06 -10.89 -64.69
C SER A 6 -6.06 -11.22 -63.58
N VAL A 7 -4.91 -11.83 -63.93
CA VAL A 7 -3.84 -12.13 -62.97
C VAL A 7 -3.34 -10.83 -62.30
N ALA A 8 -3.36 -9.71 -63.04
CA ALA A 8 -3.03 -8.40 -62.51
C ALA A 8 -3.98 -7.94 -61.39
N ALA A 9 -5.30 -8.07 -61.57
CA ALA A 9 -6.27 -7.71 -60.53
C ALA A 9 -6.12 -8.57 -59.27
N GLY A 10 -5.84 -9.87 -59.43
CA GLY A 10 -5.54 -10.75 -58.30
C GLY A 10 -4.27 -10.33 -57.54
N ALA A 11 -3.22 -9.94 -58.26
CA ALA A 11 -1.99 -9.43 -57.65
C ALA A 11 -2.21 -8.10 -56.90
N GLU A 12 -3.04 -7.20 -57.45
CA GLU A 12 -3.38 -5.92 -56.81
C GLU A 12 -4.16 -6.13 -55.49
N HIS A 13 -5.16 -7.01 -55.48
CA HIS A 13 -5.91 -7.32 -54.26
C HIS A 13 -5.03 -8.02 -53.22
N ALA A 14 -4.14 -8.93 -53.65
CA ALA A 14 -3.18 -9.57 -52.76
C ALA A 14 -2.20 -8.56 -52.14
N MET A 15 -1.68 -7.61 -52.92
CA MET A 15 -0.83 -6.54 -52.40
C MET A 15 -1.57 -5.64 -51.41
N ALA A 16 -2.81 -5.21 -51.73
CA ALA A 16 -3.62 -4.41 -50.82
C ALA A 16 -3.88 -5.14 -49.50
N LEU A 17 -4.18 -6.43 -49.56
CA LEU A 17 -4.41 -7.28 -48.40
C LEU A 17 -3.14 -7.37 -47.52
N LEU A 18 -1.97 -7.61 -48.13
CA LEU A 18 -0.71 -7.68 -47.39
C LEU A 18 -0.36 -6.35 -46.72
N ILE A 19 -0.58 -5.22 -47.40
CA ILE A 19 -0.34 -3.89 -46.83
C ILE A 19 -1.25 -3.64 -45.64
N VAL A 20 -2.56 -3.88 -45.81
CA VAL A 20 -3.56 -3.47 -44.82
C VAL A 20 -3.62 -4.38 -43.60
N THR A 21 -3.14 -5.62 -43.73
CA THR A 21 -3.08 -6.59 -42.63
C THR A 21 -1.82 -6.49 -41.78
N CYS A 22 -0.91 -5.54 -42.04
CA CYS A 22 0.23 -5.31 -41.15
C CYS A 22 -0.26 -5.16 -39.70
N PRO A 23 0.21 -6.01 -38.75
CA PRO A 23 -0.18 -5.91 -37.34
C PRO A 23 0.56 -4.77 -36.61
N CYS A 24 0.88 -3.68 -37.32
CA CYS A 24 1.64 -2.54 -36.85
C CYS A 24 1.00 -1.91 -35.59
N ALA A 25 -0.32 -1.67 -35.60
CA ALA A 25 -1.05 -1.13 -34.45
C ALA A 25 -1.22 -2.14 -33.30
N LEU A 26 -1.36 -3.43 -33.65
CA LEU A 26 -1.46 -4.53 -32.67
C LEU A 26 -0.17 -4.64 -31.86
N ALA A 27 0.98 -4.56 -32.52
CA ALA A 27 2.30 -4.58 -31.89
C ALA A 27 2.52 -3.39 -30.95
N LEU A 28 1.94 -2.22 -31.27
CA LEU A 28 2.06 -1.01 -30.44
C LEU A 28 1.03 -0.92 -29.30
N ALA A 29 -0.06 -1.69 -29.38
CA ALA A 29 -1.21 -1.57 -28.48
C ALA A 29 -0.84 -1.66 -26.99
N THR A 30 -0.07 -2.68 -26.64
CA THR A 30 0.39 -2.97 -25.28
C THR A 30 1.52 -2.04 -24.83
N PRO A 31 2.68 -1.96 -25.52
CA PRO A 31 3.81 -1.19 -25.03
C PRO A 31 3.47 0.28 -24.84
N LEU A 32 2.67 0.86 -25.74
CA LEU A 32 2.28 2.26 -25.61
C LEU A 32 1.36 2.52 -24.41
N ALA A 33 0.37 1.64 -24.18
CA ALA A 33 -0.53 1.77 -23.04
C ALA A 33 0.24 1.64 -21.72
N VAL A 34 1.16 0.67 -21.64
CA VAL A 34 2.03 0.45 -20.49
C VAL A 34 2.95 1.65 -20.26
N THR A 35 3.68 2.12 -21.28
CA THR A 35 4.59 3.27 -21.13
C THR A 35 3.87 4.52 -20.65
N VAL A 36 2.67 4.81 -21.20
CA VAL A 36 1.85 5.94 -20.75
C VAL A 36 1.40 5.75 -19.29
N ALA A 37 0.98 4.55 -18.91
CA ALA A 37 0.56 4.24 -17.55
C ALA A 37 1.71 4.37 -16.55
N LEU A 38 2.87 3.75 -16.82
CA LEU A 38 4.07 3.82 -15.99
C LEU A 38 4.56 5.27 -15.83
N GLY A 39 4.60 6.04 -16.92
CA GLY A 39 4.99 7.45 -16.86
C GLY A 39 4.04 8.30 -16.00
N ARG A 40 2.74 7.98 -15.99
CA ARG A 40 1.75 8.66 -15.12
C ARG A 40 1.82 8.18 -13.67
N ALA A 41 1.98 6.89 -13.45
CA ALA A 41 2.18 6.31 -12.12
C ALA A 41 3.40 6.93 -11.43
N ALA A 42 4.54 7.01 -12.14
CA ALA A 42 5.78 7.61 -11.63
C ALA A 42 5.59 9.07 -11.22
N ARG A 43 4.85 9.88 -12.00
CA ARG A 43 4.52 11.28 -11.64
C ARG A 43 3.67 11.39 -10.37
N ARG A 44 2.94 10.34 -10.00
CA ARG A 44 2.15 10.25 -8.77
C ARG A 44 2.91 9.57 -7.62
N GLY A 45 4.21 9.30 -7.80
CA GLY A 45 5.02 8.63 -6.80
C GLY A 45 4.72 7.13 -6.66
N VAL A 46 4.14 6.50 -7.68
CA VAL A 46 3.97 5.05 -7.77
C VAL A 46 5.01 4.52 -8.75
N LEU A 47 6.03 3.85 -8.23
CA LEU A 47 7.09 3.24 -9.04
C LEU A 47 6.75 1.77 -9.26
N ILE A 48 6.70 1.34 -10.51
CA ILE A 48 6.33 -0.03 -10.88
C ILE A 48 7.49 -0.62 -11.70
N LYS A 49 8.04 -1.76 -11.26
CA LYS A 49 9.25 -2.37 -11.81
C LYS A 49 9.05 -3.16 -13.11
N GLY A 50 7.81 -3.26 -13.61
CA GLY A 50 7.54 -4.01 -14.82
C GLY A 50 6.10 -3.87 -15.32
N ALA A 51 5.88 -4.28 -16.57
CA ALA A 51 4.53 -4.34 -17.16
C ALA A 51 3.70 -5.49 -16.56
N ASP A 52 4.37 -6.57 -16.17
CA ASP A 52 3.77 -7.75 -15.56
C ASP A 52 3.12 -7.44 -14.21
N ALA A 53 3.73 -6.57 -13.40
CA ALA A 53 3.13 -6.09 -12.16
C ALA A 53 1.78 -5.38 -12.39
N LEU A 54 1.69 -4.55 -13.45
CA LEU A 54 0.42 -3.93 -13.85
C LEU A 54 -0.62 -4.97 -14.27
N GLU A 55 -0.22 -6.00 -15.01
CA GLU A 55 -1.14 -7.05 -15.46
C GLU A 55 -1.67 -7.87 -14.29
N ARG A 56 -0.80 -8.24 -13.35
CA ARG A 56 -1.16 -9.02 -12.15
C ARG A 56 -2.07 -8.23 -11.20
N LEU A 57 -1.82 -6.93 -11.03
CA LEU A 57 -2.68 -6.04 -10.21
C LEU A 57 -3.98 -5.62 -10.91
N ALA A 58 -4.11 -5.84 -12.22
CA ALA A 58 -5.32 -5.50 -12.96
C ALA A 58 -6.44 -6.54 -12.81
N THR A 59 -6.17 -7.70 -12.21
CA THR A 59 -7.19 -8.73 -11.95
C THR A 59 -7.27 -8.94 -10.45
N PRO A 60 -8.39 -8.57 -9.81
CA PRO A 60 -8.51 -8.71 -8.37
C PRO A 60 -8.55 -10.19 -7.96
N GLY A 61 -7.92 -10.47 -6.83
CA GLY A 61 -7.98 -11.76 -6.13
C GLY A 61 -7.87 -11.48 -4.63
N THR A 62 -6.93 -12.11 -3.94
CA THR A 62 -6.67 -11.85 -2.51
C THR A 62 -5.61 -10.76 -2.35
N LEU A 63 -5.83 -9.84 -1.43
CA LEU A 63 -4.88 -8.80 -1.07
C LEU A 63 -4.58 -8.88 0.42
N PHE A 64 -3.37 -9.34 0.75
CA PHE A 64 -2.86 -9.33 2.12
C PHE A 64 -2.23 -7.98 2.43
N VAL A 65 -2.57 -7.43 3.60
CA VAL A 65 -1.99 -6.19 4.10
C VAL A 65 -1.36 -6.48 5.45
N ASP A 66 -0.10 -6.09 5.64
CA ASP A 66 0.49 -6.07 6.98
C ASP A 66 -0.13 -4.97 7.85
N LYS A 67 -0.14 -5.17 9.16
CA LYS A 67 -0.63 -4.16 10.09
C LYS A 67 0.38 -3.04 10.30
N THR A 68 1.58 -3.39 10.76
CA THR A 68 2.54 -2.43 11.32
C THR A 68 3.21 -1.66 10.19
N GLY A 69 3.32 -0.34 10.31
CA GLY A 69 3.92 0.53 9.29
C GLY A 69 3.19 0.61 7.93
N THR A 70 2.27 -0.31 7.66
CA THR A 70 1.40 -0.30 6.49
C THR A 70 0.05 0.33 6.81
N LEU A 71 -0.84 -0.34 7.55
CA LEU A 71 -2.11 0.25 7.99
C LEU A 71 -1.93 1.27 9.12
N THR A 72 -0.84 1.15 9.86
CA THR A 72 -0.44 2.09 10.91
C THR A 72 0.69 2.99 10.43
N ALA A 73 0.98 4.06 11.17
CA ALA A 73 1.93 5.10 10.78
C ALA A 73 3.41 4.64 10.80
N GLY A 74 3.71 3.48 11.39
CA GLY A 74 5.07 2.97 11.59
C GLY A 74 5.83 3.75 12.66
N LYS A 75 5.11 4.47 13.54
CA LYS A 75 5.69 5.37 14.53
C LYS A 75 4.94 5.24 15.84
N LEU A 76 5.68 4.94 16.91
CA LEU A 76 5.10 4.90 18.25
C LEU A 76 4.60 6.30 18.65
N ALA A 77 3.36 6.38 19.11
CA ALA A 77 2.73 7.59 19.61
C ALA A 77 1.96 7.30 20.90
N VAL A 78 1.76 8.33 21.70
CA VAL A 78 0.82 8.27 22.83
C VAL A 78 -0.59 8.37 22.26
N VAL A 79 -1.35 7.28 22.33
CA VAL A 79 -2.73 7.18 21.79
C VAL A 79 -3.79 7.29 22.87
N SER A 80 -3.41 7.03 24.13
CA SER A 80 -4.28 7.15 25.29
C SER A 80 -3.51 7.77 26.45
N TRP A 81 -4.17 8.57 27.27
CA TRP A 81 -3.62 9.14 28.50
C TRP A 81 -4.66 9.07 29.60
N TYR A 82 -4.28 8.51 30.75
CA TYR A 82 -5.12 8.41 31.94
C TYR A 82 -4.42 9.04 33.14
N GLY A 83 -5.17 9.74 33.98
CA GLY A 83 -4.67 10.37 35.19
C GLY A 83 -4.37 11.85 35.01
N ASP A 84 -3.38 12.34 35.77
CA ASP A 84 -3.02 13.75 35.80
C ASP A 84 -2.52 14.24 34.43
N VAL A 85 -3.13 15.30 33.91
CA VAL A 85 -2.78 15.90 32.62
C VAL A 85 -1.49 16.73 32.73
N ASP A 86 -1.22 17.32 33.89
CA ASP A 86 -0.02 18.14 34.10
C ASP A 86 1.27 17.29 34.09
N ALA A 87 1.13 15.99 34.39
CA ALA A 87 2.21 15.02 34.30
C ALA A 87 2.71 14.77 32.87
N THR A 88 1.94 15.15 31.83
CA THR A 88 2.38 15.03 30.41
C THR A 88 3.64 15.84 30.14
N ALA A 89 3.67 17.10 30.59
CA ALA A 89 4.79 18.01 30.36
C ALA A 89 6.03 17.63 31.19
N LEU A 90 5.81 17.09 32.39
CA LEU A 90 6.87 16.56 33.26
C LEU A 90 7.50 15.30 32.68
N ALA A 91 6.68 14.37 32.16
CA ALA A 91 7.15 13.16 31.50
C ALA A 91 7.96 13.48 30.23
N ALA A 92 7.47 14.41 29.40
CA ALA A 92 8.20 14.91 28.23
C ALA A 92 9.54 15.57 28.61
N ALA A 93 9.59 16.33 29.71
CA ALA A 93 10.84 16.91 30.19
C ALA A 93 11.83 15.83 30.65
N ALA A 94 11.39 14.85 31.44
CA ALA A 94 12.24 13.76 31.92
C ALA A 94 12.86 12.95 30.76
N GLU A 95 12.10 12.77 29.68
CA GLU A 95 12.49 11.98 28.51
C GLU A 95 13.20 12.80 27.41
N SER A 96 13.31 14.12 27.55
CA SER A 96 13.82 15.02 26.49
C SER A 96 15.26 14.72 26.03
N GLY A 97 16.06 14.06 26.87
CA GLY A 97 17.44 13.66 26.56
C GLY A 97 17.60 12.25 26.00
N SER A 98 16.54 11.42 25.99
CA SER A 98 16.62 10.03 25.50
C SER A 98 16.28 9.93 24.02
N ASN A 99 17.02 9.07 23.30
CA ASN A 99 16.74 8.72 21.91
C ASN A 99 15.76 7.55 21.77
N HIS A 100 15.21 7.05 22.87
CA HIS A 100 14.30 5.91 22.87
C HIS A 100 12.97 6.24 22.14
N PRO A 101 12.34 5.29 21.39
CA PRO A 101 11.06 5.54 20.73
C PRO A 101 9.93 6.01 21.67
N ILE A 102 9.90 5.51 22.90
CA ILE A 102 8.96 5.94 23.96
C ILE A 102 9.19 7.40 24.32
N ALA A 103 10.45 7.80 24.52
CA ALA A 103 10.83 9.17 24.84
C ALA A 103 10.35 10.13 23.74
N ARG A 104 10.60 9.78 22.48
CA ARG A 104 10.13 10.54 21.32
C ARG A 104 8.61 10.64 21.26
N ALA A 105 7.88 9.58 21.58
CA ALA A 105 6.42 9.57 21.60
C ALA A 105 5.87 10.51 22.69
N LEU A 106 6.45 10.49 23.89
CA LEU A 106 6.05 11.37 24.99
C LEU A 106 6.39 12.85 24.70
N CYS A 107 7.58 13.12 24.18
CA CYS A 107 8.00 14.47 23.77
C CYS A 107 7.19 15.02 22.58
N ALA A 108 6.66 14.15 21.72
CA ALA A 108 5.75 14.56 20.65
C ALA A 108 4.33 14.84 21.17
N HIS A 109 3.91 14.15 22.24
CA HIS A 109 2.59 14.31 22.85
C HIS A 109 2.44 15.60 23.65
N ALA A 110 3.51 16.06 24.32
CA ALA A 110 3.47 17.26 25.13
C ALA A 110 4.78 18.07 25.07
N ARG A 111 4.67 19.39 25.23
CA ARG A 111 5.85 20.26 25.34
C ARG A 111 6.53 20.04 26.70
N PRO A 112 7.85 19.85 26.75
CA PRO A 112 8.60 19.70 28.00
C PRO A 112 8.39 20.86 28.98
N ALA A 113 8.07 20.54 30.24
CA ALA A 113 8.04 21.49 31.34
C ALA A 113 9.46 21.80 31.85
N GLY A 114 10.23 22.58 31.09
CA GLY A 114 11.59 22.98 31.48
C GLY A 114 12.65 21.93 31.18
N VAL A 115 13.77 21.98 31.93
CA VAL A 115 14.95 21.14 31.71
C VAL A 115 15.07 20.10 32.82
N ALA A 116 15.25 18.84 32.44
CA ALA A 116 15.50 17.75 33.38
C ALA A 116 16.97 17.73 33.86
N THR A 117 17.17 17.49 35.15
CA THR A 117 18.47 17.27 35.80
C THR A 117 18.49 15.92 36.52
N ASP A 118 19.66 15.45 36.97
CA ASP A 118 19.84 14.17 37.68
C ASP A 118 19.23 12.95 36.95
N ILE A 119 19.36 12.94 35.62
CA ILE A 119 18.75 11.92 34.76
C ILE A 119 19.46 10.58 34.97
N THR A 120 18.68 9.55 35.26
CA THR A 120 19.12 8.15 35.33
C THR A 120 18.23 7.31 34.43
N GLU A 121 18.80 6.75 33.37
CA GLU A 121 18.10 5.87 32.42
C GLU A 121 18.54 4.41 32.67
N GLU A 122 17.56 3.54 32.92
CA GLU A 122 17.76 2.09 32.96
C GLU A 122 17.23 1.48 31.66
N LEU A 123 18.16 0.99 30.82
CA LEU A 123 17.84 0.38 29.52
C LEU A 123 16.75 -0.69 29.66
N GLY A 124 15.71 -0.55 28.85
CA GLY A 124 14.56 -1.47 28.80
C GLY A 124 13.61 -1.38 30.00
N ARG A 125 13.78 -0.38 30.88
CA ARG A 125 12.97 -0.22 32.10
C ARG A 125 12.32 1.15 32.21
N GLY A 126 13.10 2.23 32.17
CA GLY A 126 12.58 3.58 32.31
C GLY A 126 13.63 4.63 32.66
N VAL A 127 13.15 5.86 32.85
CA VAL A 127 13.92 7.06 33.17
C VAL A 127 13.46 7.63 34.50
N SER A 128 14.40 8.10 35.31
CA SER A 128 14.11 8.99 36.44
C SER A 128 14.89 10.28 36.30
N ALA A 129 14.25 11.41 36.62
CA ALA A 129 14.87 12.72 36.52
C ALA A 129 14.24 13.69 37.53
N THR A 130 14.92 14.80 37.77
CA THR A 130 14.39 15.95 38.50
C THR A 130 13.96 17.00 37.49
N VAL A 131 12.71 17.46 37.54
CA VAL A 131 12.17 18.50 36.66
C VAL A 131 11.62 19.63 37.53
N GLY A 132 12.32 20.76 37.58
CA GLY A 132 12.03 21.83 38.53
C GLY A 132 12.22 21.33 39.97
N HIS A 133 11.13 21.23 40.73
CA HIS A 133 11.12 20.70 42.10
C HIS A 133 10.59 19.27 42.22
N HIS A 134 10.15 18.66 41.12
CA HIS A 134 9.52 17.34 41.13
C HIS A 134 10.52 16.24 40.77
N ARG A 135 10.47 15.13 41.51
CA ARG A 135 11.15 13.88 41.12
C ARG A 135 10.21 13.08 40.24
N VAL A 136 10.54 12.97 38.97
CA VAL A 136 9.73 12.30 37.93
C VAL A 136 10.33 10.94 37.61
N VAL A 137 9.49 9.91 37.53
CA VAL A 137 9.84 8.55 37.13
C VAL A 137 8.89 8.12 36.03
N VAL A 138 9.43 7.73 34.88
CA VAL A 138 8.68 7.30 33.69
C VAL A 138 9.18 5.92 33.28
N GLY A 139 8.31 4.93 33.13
CA GLY A 139 8.76 3.62 32.68
C GLY A 139 7.73 2.50 32.74
N ALA A 140 8.22 1.27 32.56
CA ALA A 140 7.41 0.07 32.56
C ALA A 140 6.73 -0.14 33.93
N PRO A 141 5.47 -0.62 33.98
CA PRO A 141 4.70 -0.74 35.22
C PRO A 141 5.43 -1.51 36.33
N ALA A 142 6.06 -2.64 36.00
CA ALA A 142 6.78 -3.47 36.96
C ALA A 142 7.99 -2.75 37.58
N TRP A 143 8.64 -1.87 36.81
CA TRP A 143 9.82 -1.12 37.27
C TRP A 143 9.43 0.06 38.16
N VAL A 144 8.36 0.78 37.81
CA VAL A 144 7.85 1.89 38.62
C VAL A 144 7.28 1.38 39.95
N ARG A 145 6.64 0.21 39.96
CA ARG A 145 6.11 -0.44 41.19
C ARG A 145 7.18 -0.74 42.25
N GLN A 146 8.45 -0.88 41.85
CA GLN A 146 9.56 -1.08 42.80
C GLN A 146 9.92 0.20 43.56
N ARG A 147 9.53 1.37 43.05
CA ARG A 147 9.88 2.70 43.58
C ARG A 147 8.68 3.42 44.19
N CYS A 148 7.49 3.16 43.66
CA CYS A 148 6.25 3.81 44.07
C CYS A 148 5.16 2.74 44.28
N PRO A 149 4.44 2.72 45.43
CA PRO A 149 3.31 1.82 45.62
C PRO A 149 2.24 2.01 44.54
N SER A 150 1.70 0.92 43.98
CA SER A 150 0.60 1.03 43.01
C SER A 150 -0.70 1.43 43.70
N ARG A 151 -1.61 2.02 42.92
CA ARG A 151 -2.98 2.35 43.34
C ARG A 151 -3.95 1.50 42.50
N PRO A 152 -5.06 1.02 43.06
CA PRO A 152 -6.03 0.19 42.33
C PRO A 152 -6.50 0.82 41.00
N ILE A 153 -6.65 2.15 40.97
CA ILE A 153 -7.05 2.87 39.76
C ILE A 153 -5.98 2.81 38.65
N ILE A 154 -4.69 2.87 39.02
CA ILE A 154 -3.56 2.80 38.07
C ILE A 154 -3.47 1.37 37.52
N ASP A 155 -3.64 0.36 38.37
CA ASP A 155 -3.62 -1.03 37.95
C ASP A 155 -4.79 -1.35 36.99
N GLY A 156 -5.96 -0.73 37.20
CA GLY A 156 -7.09 -0.77 36.27
C GLY A 156 -6.76 -0.18 34.90
N TRP A 157 -6.15 1.02 34.85
CA TRP A 157 -5.74 1.64 33.58
C TRP A 157 -4.66 0.84 32.85
N ILE A 158 -3.69 0.28 33.56
CA ILE A 158 -2.66 -0.59 32.97
C ILE A 158 -3.29 -1.81 32.31
N ALA A 159 -4.24 -2.46 33.00
CA ALA A 159 -4.95 -3.62 32.47
C ALA A 159 -5.79 -3.26 31.23
N GLU A 160 -6.51 -2.14 31.29
CA GLU A 160 -7.31 -1.64 30.16
C GLU A 160 -6.42 -1.35 28.93
N LEU A 161 -5.29 -0.67 29.12
CA LEU A 161 -4.33 -0.39 28.04
C LEU A 161 -3.75 -1.66 27.44
N ALA A 162 -3.35 -2.62 28.28
CA ALA A 162 -2.81 -3.91 27.84
C ALA A 162 -3.87 -4.72 27.06
N ASP A 163 -5.11 -4.74 27.55
CA ASP A 163 -6.25 -5.33 26.84
C ASP A 163 -6.51 -4.63 25.51
N ARG A 164 -6.09 -3.37 25.37
CA ARG A 164 -6.14 -2.62 24.12
C ARG A 164 -4.97 -2.85 23.16
N GLY A 165 -4.00 -3.67 23.54
CA GLY A 165 -2.77 -3.85 22.77
C GLY A 165 -1.87 -2.62 22.79
N GLU A 166 -2.14 -1.68 23.70
CA GLU A 166 -1.32 -0.50 23.93
C GLU A 166 -0.26 -0.84 24.96
N THR A 167 0.95 -0.34 24.79
CA THR A 167 2.04 -0.51 25.76
C THR A 167 1.86 0.52 26.89
N PRO A 168 1.52 0.09 28.12
CA PRO A 168 1.31 1.02 29.23
C PRO A 168 2.66 1.52 29.77
N ILE A 169 2.79 2.84 29.89
CA ILE A 169 3.94 3.51 30.51
C ILE A 169 3.44 4.32 31.70
N VAL A 170 3.97 4.04 32.88
CA VAL A 170 3.54 4.66 34.13
C VAL A 170 4.39 5.89 34.41
N ILE A 171 3.72 6.96 34.84
CA ILE A 171 4.35 8.21 35.27
C ILE A 171 4.10 8.38 36.76
N ALA A 172 5.19 8.57 37.51
CA ALA A 172 5.16 8.89 38.92
C ALA A 172 5.88 10.21 39.21
N CYS A 173 5.30 10.99 40.11
CA CYS A 173 5.83 12.26 40.60
C CYS A 173 5.91 12.20 42.12
N ASP A 174 7.07 12.57 42.68
CA ASP A 174 7.31 12.67 44.12
C ASP A 174 6.89 11.41 44.90
N GLY A 175 7.21 10.24 44.34
CA GLY A 175 6.93 8.94 44.94
C GLY A 175 5.50 8.41 44.73
N THR A 176 4.65 9.13 43.99
CA THR A 176 3.25 8.75 43.73
C THR A 176 3.01 8.51 42.24
N MET A 177 2.38 7.39 41.87
CA MET A 177 1.91 7.17 40.49
C MET A 177 0.73 8.09 40.19
N VAL A 178 0.87 8.96 39.19
CA VAL A 178 -0.09 10.02 38.86
C VAL A 178 -0.78 9.83 37.52
N ALA A 179 -0.13 9.14 36.57
CA ALA A 179 -0.67 8.93 35.24
C ALA A 179 -0.16 7.64 34.56
N VAL A 180 -0.86 7.20 33.52
CA VAL A 180 -0.44 6.11 32.63
C VAL A 180 -0.69 6.53 31.18
N ALA A 181 0.36 6.45 30.36
CA ALA A 181 0.30 6.66 28.92
C ALA A 181 0.18 5.32 28.19
N GLY A 182 -0.77 5.22 27.26
CA GLY A 182 -0.89 4.10 26.33
C GLY A 182 -0.14 4.42 25.04
N LEU A 183 0.91 3.67 24.75
CA LEU A 183 1.69 3.83 23.52
C LEU A 183 1.33 2.76 22.50
N ALA A 184 1.06 3.17 21.26
CA ALA A 184 0.82 2.28 20.15
C ALA A 184 1.27 2.92 18.84
N ASP A 185 1.30 2.14 17.77
CA ASP A 185 1.42 2.65 16.41
C ASP A 185 0.01 2.99 15.89
N PRO A 186 -0.33 4.29 15.70
CA PRO A 186 -1.69 4.69 15.36
C PRO A 186 -2.05 4.26 13.95
N ILE A 187 -3.33 3.89 13.76
CA ILE A 187 -3.91 3.61 12.44
C ILE A 187 -3.86 4.89 11.60
N ARG A 188 -3.53 4.77 10.31
CA ARG A 188 -3.55 5.91 9.39
C ARG A 188 -4.99 6.38 9.14
N ASP A 189 -5.20 7.70 9.12
CA ASP A 189 -6.53 8.30 8.96
C ASP A 189 -7.24 7.85 7.66
N ASP A 190 -6.47 7.59 6.61
CA ASP A 190 -6.95 7.18 5.28
C ASP A 190 -7.08 5.66 5.10
N ALA A 191 -6.82 4.87 6.15
CA ALA A 191 -6.82 3.41 6.07
C ALA A 191 -8.17 2.81 5.71
N ARG A 192 -9.23 3.24 6.39
CA ARG A 192 -10.58 2.74 6.14
C ARG A 192 -11.03 3.04 4.71
N GLU A 193 -10.82 4.27 4.26
CA GLU A 193 -11.16 4.68 2.90
C GLU A 193 -10.40 3.87 1.84
N ALA A 194 -9.10 3.66 2.04
CA ALA A 194 -8.26 2.88 1.13
C ALA A 194 -8.73 1.41 1.04
N LEU A 195 -9.05 0.79 2.17
CA LEU A 195 -9.56 -0.58 2.22
C LEU A 195 -10.93 -0.72 1.55
N ASP A 196 -11.85 0.21 1.83
CA ASP A 196 -13.16 0.22 1.18
C ASP A 196 -13.03 0.39 -0.35
N ALA A 197 -12.07 1.20 -0.80
CA ALA A 197 -11.78 1.35 -2.23
C ALA A 197 -11.24 0.06 -2.85
N LEU A 198 -10.37 -0.68 -2.17
CA LEU A 198 -9.88 -1.98 -2.63
C LEU A 198 -11.01 -3.02 -2.75
N VAL A 199 -11.90 -3.08 -1.75
CA VAL A 199 -13.09 -3.95 -1.79
C VAL A 199 -14.00 -3.57 -2.96
N ARG A 200 -14.24 -2.27 -3.21
CA ARG A 200 -15.00 -1.81 -4.39
C ARG A 200 -14.35 -2.18 -5.72
N LEU A 201 -13.02 -2.30 -5.76
CA LEU A 201 -12.27 -2.78 -6.93
C LEU A 201 -12.31 -4.31 -7.09
N GLY A 202 -12.95 -5.02 -6.15
CA GLY A 202 -13.17 -6.47 -6.17
C GLY A 202 -12.12 -7.28 -5.42
N TRP A 203 -11.19 -6.65 -4.68
CA TRP A 203 -10.19 -7.37 -3.90
C TRP A 203 -10.78 -7.95 -2.62
N ASP A 204 -10.42 -9.21 -2.35
CA ASP A 204 -10.62 -9.82 -1.05
C ASP A 204 -9.48 -9.41 -0.11
N VAL A 205 -9.73 -8.40 0.72
CA VAL A 205 -8.71 -7.82 1.59
C VAL A 205 -8.61 -8.58 2.91
N GLN A 206 -7.40 -9.00 3.27
CA GLN A 206 -7.09 -9.73 4.50
C GLN A 206 -5.92 -9.10 5.24
N LEU A 207 -6.00 -9.10 6.57
CA LEU A 207 -5.01 -8.54 7.47
C LEU A 207 -4.15 -9.65 8.07
N LEU A 208 -2.82 -9.54 7.90
CA LEU A 208 -1.84 -10.41 8.54
C LEU A 208 -1.01 -9.60 9.55
N SER A 209 -0.79 -10.14 10.74
CA SER A 209 0.09 -9.51 11.71
C SER A 209 0.68 -10.51 12.71
N GLY A 210 1.88 -10.22 13.20
CA GLY A 210 2.49 -10.96 14.32
C GLY A 210 1.88 -10.64 15.68
N ASP A 211 1.06 -9.59 15.78
CA ASP A 211 0.40 -9.19 17.03
C ASP A 211 -0.61 -10.22 17.53
N ASP A 212 -0.99 -10.11 18.80
CA ASP A 212 -2.05 -10.94 19.36
C ASP A 212 -3.35 -10.82 18.57
N GLU A 213 -4.01 -11.97 18.38
CA GLU A 213 -5.21 -12.07 17.57
C GLU A 213 -6.34 -11.13 18.02
N ARG A 214 -6.44 -10.82 19.33
CA ARG A 214 -7.42 -9.86 19.85
C ARG A 214 -7.16 -8.44 19.35
N VAL A 215 -5.90 -8.04 19.27
CA VAL A 215 -5.47 -6.73 18.78
C VAL A 215 -5.76 -6.62 17.29
N VAL A 216 -5.36 -7.62 16.52
CA VAL A 216 -5.57 -7.66 15.06
C VAL A 216 -7.05 -7.60 14.70
N ARG A 217 -7.89 -8.41 15.36
CA ARG A 217 -9.34 -8.41 15.13
C ARG A 217 -9.99 -7.07 15.47
N ARG A 218 -9.50 -6.37 16.49
CA ARG A 218 -10.00 -5.05 16.82
C ARG A 218 -9.63 -4.02 15.77
N VAL A 219 -8.36 -3.99 15.36
CA VAL A 219 -7.89 -3.11 14.28
C VAL A 219 -8.71 -3.38 13.00
N GLY A 220 -8.90 -4.66 12.66
CA GLY A 220 -9.77 -5.08 11.57
C GLY A 220 -11.20 -4.56 11.70
N GLY A 221 -11.82 -4.70 12.88
CA GLY A 221 -13.15 -4.15 13.15
C GLY A 221 -13.22 -2.62 12.99
N THR A 222 -12.23 -1.89 13.50
CA THR A 222 -12.10 -0.43 13.32
C THR A 222 -11.90 -0.03 11.87
N LEU A 223 -11.42 -0.93 11.02
CA LEU A 223 -11.19 -0.71 9.59
C LEU A 223 -12.25 -1.34 8.68
N GLY A 224 -13.20 -2.09 9.23
CA GLY A 224 -14.25 -2.77 8.47
C GLY A 224 -13.83 -4.09 7.81
N ILE A 225 -12.68 -4.64 8.18
CA ILE A 225 -12.21 -5.95 7.70
C ILE A 225 -13.02 -7.05 8.42
N PRO A 226 -13.61 -8.02 7.69
CA PRO A 226 -14.34 -9.12 8.31
C PRO A 226 -13.47 -9.89 9.30
N TRP A 227 -14.09 -10.37 10.38
CA TRP A 227 -13.39 -11.14 11.43
C TRP A 227 -12.60 -12.34 10.87
N ALA A 228 -13.16 -13.04 9.87
CA ALA A 228 -12.53 -14.20 9.25
C ALA A 228 -11.26 -13.86 8.44
N HIS A 229 -11.07 -12.57 8.12
CA HIS A 229 -9.97 -12.07 7.30
C HIS A 229 -8.91 -11.36 8.17
N CYS A 230 -8.97 -11.51 9.49
CA CYS A 230 -8.03 -10.92 10.44
C CYS A 230 -7.22 -12.03 11.13
N HIS A 231 -5.97 -12.18 10.71
CA HIS A 231 -5.08 -13.23 11.19
C HIS A 231 -3.97 -12.63 12.05
N GLY A 232 -3.98 -12.97 13.34
CA GLY A 232 -2.93 -12.58 14.30
C GLY A 232 -1.98 -13.72 14.64
N ARG A 233 -0.87 -13.38 15.31
CA ARG A 233 0.23 -14.28 15.66
C ARG A 233 0.86 -14.98 14.44
N VAL A 234 0.83 -14.31 13.29
CA VAL A 234 1.35 -14.83 12.02
C VAL A 234 2.85 -14.57 11.95
N SER A 235 3.67 -15.63 11.88
CA SER A 235 5.11 -15.49 11.68
C SER A 235 5.45 -15.06 10.24
N PRO A 236 6.69 -14.60 9.96
CA PRO A 236 7.12 -14.34 8.58
C PRO A 236 6.95 -15.56 7.66
N GLU A 237 7.22 -16.76 8.15
CA GLU A 237 7.03 -18.02 7.41
C GLU A 237 5.55 -18.31 7.15
N ASP A 238 4.69 -18.06 8.14
CA ASP A 238 3.25 -18.21 7.98
C ASP A 238 2.68 -17.22 6.96
N LYS A 239 3.21 -16.00 6.88
CA LYS A 239 2.83 -15.02 5.84
C LYS A 239 3.14 -15.56 4.44
N VAL A 240 4.33 -16.14 4.25
CA VAL A 240 4.70 -16.77 2.97
C VAL A 240 3.76 -17.93 2.66
N ALA A 241 3.49 -18.80 3.63
CA ALA A 241 2.58 -19.93 3.44
C ALA A 241 1.15 -19.50 3.07
N ALA A 242 0.62 -18.47 3.74
CA ALA A 242 -0.69 -17.91 3.44
C ALA A 242 -0.77 -17.32 2.02
N VAL A 243 0.26 -16.57 1.62
CA VAL A 243 0.38 -16.03 0.25
C VAL A 243 0.45 -17.15 -0.77
N THR A 244 1.28 -18.17 -0.56
CA THR A 244 1.44 -19.31 -1.48
C THR A 244 0.13 -20.10 -1.62
N ALA A 245 -0.57 -20.39 -0.52
CA ALA A 245 -1.84 -21.10 -0.55
C ALA A 245 -2.94 -20.30 -1.27
N ALA A 246 -3.03 -18.99 -1.04
CA ALA A 246 -3.98 -18.14 -1.73
C ALA A 246 -3.70 -18.06 -3.25
N ARG A 247 -2.42 -18.15 -3.66
CA ARG A 247 -2.03 -18.13 -5.07
C ARG A 247 -2.55 -19.31 -5.89
N GLU A 248 -2.86 -20.43 -5.25
CA GLU A 248 -3.49 -21.58 -5.94
C GLU A 248 -4.91 -21.23 -6.44
N HIS A 249 -5.55 -20.22 -5.84
CA HIS A 249 -6.93 -19.84 -6.10
C HIS A 249 -7.06 -18.57 -6.97
N GLY A 250 -5.96 -17.85 -7.20
CA GLY A 250 -5.97 -16.65 -8.05
C GLY A 250 -4.78 -15.71 -7.81
N PRO A 251 -4.83 -14.50 -8.40
CA PRO A 251 -3.83 -13.46 -8.16
C PRO A 251 -3.79 -13.06 -6.68
N VAL A 252 -2.58 -12.90 -6.14
CA VAL A 252 -2.37 -12.45 -4.77
C VAL A 252 -1.48 -11.22 -4.75
N ALA A 253 -1.94 -10.16 -4.09
CA ALA A 253 -1.12 -9.01 -3.77
C ALA A 253 -0.73 -9.05 -2.28
N MET A 254 0.52 -8.69 -1.97
CA MET A 254 0.99 -8.55 -0.59
C MET A 254 1.51 -7.12 -0.40
N VAL A 255 1.00 -6.42 0.61
CA VAL A 255 1.40 -5.07 0.97
C VAL A 255 2.12 -5.10 2.31
N GLY A 256 3.32 -4.51 2.37
CA GLY A 256 4.10 -4.45 3.60
C GLY A 256 5.14 -3.33 3.59
N ASP A 257 5.78 -3.11 4.73
CA ASP A 257 6.87 -2.15 4.92
C ASP A 257 8.16 -2.84 5.41
N GLY A 258 8.05 -4.03 6.00
CA GLY A 258 9.09 -4.63 6.80
C GLY A 258 9.95 -5.68 6.11
N VAL A 259 11.10 -5.95 6.72
CA VAL A 259 11.96 -7.10 6.42
C VAL A 259 11.17 -8.42 6.49
N ASN A 260 10.24 -8.49 7.45
CA ASN A 260 9.40 -9.66 7.69
C ASN A 260 8.43 -9.95 6.53
N ASP A 261 8.11 -8.96 5.71
CA ASP A 261 7.16 -9.09 4.60
C ASP A 261 7.84 -9.33 3.26
N ALA A 262 9.15 -9.09 3.15
CA ALA A 262 9.89 -9.15 1.89
C ALA A 262 9.76 -10.52 1.21
N ALA A 263 9.87 -11.61 1.98
CA ALA A 263 9.70 -12.96 1.45
C ALA A 263 8.27 -13.24 0.97
N ALA A 264 7.26 -12.76 1.71
CA ALA A 264 5.86 -12.91 1.34
C ALA A 264 5.50 -12.07 0.10
N MET A 265 6.06 -10.87 -0.02
CA MET A 265 5.94 -10.03 -1.22
C MET A 265 6.56 -10.68 -2.45
N ALA A 266 7.76 -11.25 -2.32
CA ALA A 266 8.40 -11.98 -3.42
C ALA A 266 7.64 -13.25 -3.83
N ALA A 267 6.96 -13.91 -2.88
CA ALA A 267 6.12 -15.07 -3.15
C ALA A 267 4.75 -14.72 -3.77
N ALA A 268 4.29 -13.48 -3.62
CA ALA A 268 3.01 -13.00 -4.13
C ALA A 268 2.99 -12.92 -5.67
N SER A 269 1.81 -12.69 -6.24
CA SER A 269 1.73 -12.30 -7.65
C SER A 269 2.26 -10.89 -7.84
N ALA A 270 1.96 -9.98 -6.91
CA ALA A 270 2.53 -8.64 -6.89
C ALA A 270 2.84 -8.19 -5.46
N GLY A 271 4.09 -7.82 -5.18
CA GLY A 271 4.50 -7.18 -3.94
C GLY A 271 4.37 -5.66 -4.02
N ILE A 272 3.81 -5.04 -2.97
CA ILE A 272 3.66 -3.58 -2.87
C ILE A 272 4.33 -3.10 -1.58
N ALA A 273 5.43 -2.36 -1.73
CA ALA A 273 6.10 -1.69 -0.62
C ALA A 273 5.55 -0.27 -0.41
N VAL A 274 5.24 0.08 0.84
CA VAL A 274 4.77 1.43 1.22
C VAL A 274 5.92 2.39 1.54
N SER A 275 5.59 3.67 1.68
CA SER A 275 6.58 4.71 1.98
C SER A 275 7.20 4.50 3.36
N GLY A 276 8.54 4.51 3.42
CA GLY A 276 9.30 4.22 4.63
C GLY A 276 9.64 2.73 4.81
N ALA A 277 9.29 1.88 3.85
CA ALA A 277 9.67 0.48 3.86
C ALA A 277 11.19 0.26 3.90
N ALA A 278 11.62 -0.84 4.52
CA ALA A 278 13.02 -1.26 4.57
C ALA A 278 13.57 -1.51 3.15
N GLU A 279 14.88 -1.33 2.96
CA GLU A 279 15.51 -1.50 1.64
C GLU A 279 15.23 -2.88 1.02
N ILE A 280 15.28 -3.94 1.83
CA ILE A 280 14.97 -5.31 1.38
C ILE A 280 13.49 -5.47 0.95
N ALA A 281 12.57 -4.74 1.57
CA ALA A 281 11.16 -4.73 1.21
C ALA A 281 10.96 -3.99 -0.13
N ILE A 282 11.65 -2.85 -0.33
CA ILE A 282 11.66 -2.12 -1.59
C ILE A 282 12.27 -2.96 -2.71
N GLU A 283 13.34 -3.71 -2.45
CA GLU A 283 13.99 -4.60 -3.42
C GLU A 283 13.08 -5.74 -3.84
N ALA A 284 12.41 -6.40 -2.88
CA ALA A 284 11.49 -7.50 -3.12
C ALA A 284 10.17 -7.09 -3.80
N ALA A 285 9.71 -5.85 -3.60
CA ALA A 285 8.43 -5.40 -4.13
C ALA A 285 8.48 -5.07 -5.64
N ASP A 286 7.39 -5.40 -6.34
CA ASP A 286 7.17 -5.03 -7.74
C ASP A 286 6.71 -3.57 -7.88
N VAL A 287 6.02 -3.06 -6.86
CA VAL A 287 5.55 -1.69 -6.76
C VAL A 287 6.07 -1.03 -5.50
N TYR A 288 6.59 0.18 -5.62
CA TYR A 288 6.95 1.03 -4.49
C TYR A 288 6.12 2.31 -4.49
N LEU A 289 5.45 2.57 -3.36
CA LEU A 289 4.63 3.75 -3.14
C LEU A 289 5.44 4.78 -2.35
N ARG A 290 5.81 5.89 -2.99
CA ARG A 290 6.49 6.99 -2.32
C ARG A 290 5.57 7.81 -1.41
N SER A 291 4.27 7.82 -1.72
CA SER A 291 3.25 8.52 -0.94
C SER A 291 3.10 7.89 0.44
N PRO A 292 3.01 8.68 1.52
CA PRO A 292 2.68 8.16 2.85
C PRO A 292 1.21 7.76 2.99
N SER A 293 0.35 8.17 2.05
CA SER A 293 -1.06 7.80 2.03
C SER A 293 -1.24 6.40 1.42
N ILE A 294 -1.99 5.55 2.12
CA ILE A 294 -2.27 4.17 1.69
C ILE A 294 -3.41 4.08 0.70
N THR A 295 -4.15 5.17 0.46
CA THR A 295 -5.03 5.30 -0.72
C THR A 295 -4.27 5.06 -2.03
N ALA A 296 -2.95 5.28 -2.05
CA ALA A 296 -2.10 4.99 -3.19
C ALA A 296 -2.11 3.50 -3.59
N ILE A 297 -2.38 2.58 -2.67
CA ILE A 297 -2.54 1.14 -2.98
C ILE A 297 -3.78 0.94 -3.86
N ALA A 298 -4.92 1.49 -3.45
CA ALA A 298 -6.16 1.43 -4.22
C ALA A 298 -6.03 2.13 -5.57
N ALA A 299 -5.41 3.32 -5.59
CA ALA A 299 -5.14 4.06 -6.82
C ALA A 299 -4.23 3.27 -7.79
N THR A 300 -3.28 2.51 -7.26
CA THR A 300 -2.41 1.62 -8.04
C THR A 300 -3.21 0.49 -8.68
N CYS A 301 -4.04 -0.20 -7.91
CA CYS A 301 -4.90 -1.27 -8.42
C CYS A 301 -5.91 -0.75 -9.46
N ALA A 302 -6.54 0.39 -9.21
CA ALA A 302 -7.44 1.04 -10.17
C ALA A 302 -6.70 1.46 -11.45
N GLY A 303 -5.49 2.01 -11.30
CA GLY A 303 -4.62 2.36 -12.42
C GLY A 303 -4.22 1.15 -13.27
N ALA A 304 -3.90 0.03 -12.63
CA ALA A 304 -3.62 -1.24 -13.28
C ALA A 304 -4.83 -1.75 -14.08
N GLN A 305 -6.02 -1.82 -13.47
CA GLN A 305 -7.28 -2.20 -14.12
C GLN A 305 -7.58 -1.31 -15.35
N ALA A 306 -7.44 0.00 -15.22
CA ALA A 306 -7.65 0.96 -16.30
C ALA A 306 -6.62 0.81 -17.43
N THR A 307 -5.38 0.42 -17.10
CA THR A 307 -4.33 0.12 -18.08
C THR A 307 -4.70 -1.11 -18.89
N LEU A 308 -5.08 -2.21 -18.23
CA LEU A 308 -5.49 -3.44 -18.90
C LEU A 308 -6.75 -3.24 -19.76
N ALA A 309 -7.71 -2.43 -19.30
CA ALA A 309 -8.88 -2.04 -20.09
C ALA A 309 -8.48 -1.26 -21.35
N THR A 310 -7.46 -0.40 -21.26
CA THR A 310 -6.91 0.35 -22.41
C THR A 310 -6.24 -0.59 -23.40
N ILE A 311 -5.43 -1.53 -22.93
CA ILE A 311 -4.78 -2.55 -23.76
C ILE A 311 -5.85 -3.36 -24.51
N ARG A 312 -6.83 -3.92 -23.79
CA ARG A 312 -7.93 -4.70 -24.40
C ARG A 312 -8.71 -3.88 -25.43
N ARG A 313 -8.94 -2.59 -25.18
CA ARG A 313 -9.57 -1.68 -26.15
C ARG A 313 -8.71 -1.48 -27.40
N ASN A 314 -7.41 -1.24 -27.24
CA ASN A 314 -6.49 -1.06 -28.36
C ASN A 314 -6.39 -2.32 -29.23
N LEU A 315 -6.32 -3.50 -28.61
CA LEU A 315 -6.32 -4.78 -29.33
C LEU A 315 -7.62 -4.97 -30.12
N LYS A 316 -8.78 -4.66 -29.52
CA LYS A 316 -10.08 -4.70 -30.22
C LYS A 316 -10.13 -3.74 -31.40
N PHE A 317 -9.65 -2.50 -31.25
CA PHE A 317 -9.59 -1.54 -32.35
C PHE A 317 -8.68 -2.02 -33.48
N SER A 318 -7.48 -2.51 -33.15
CA SER A 318 -6.56 -3.02 -34.17
C SER A 318 -7.13 -4.23 -34.90
N LEU A 319 -7.76 -5.16 -34.18
CA LEU A 319 -8.37 -6.34 -34.81
C LEU A 319 -9.55 -5.98 -35.69
N ALA A 320 -10.45 -5.10 -35.21
CA ALA A 320 -11.59 -4.64 -35.99
C ALA A 320 -11.16 -3.91 -37.27
N TYR A 321 -10.14 -3.05 -37.18
CA TYR A 321 -9.55 -2.39 -38.34
C TYR A 321 -9.01 -3.40 -39.36
N ASN A 322 -8.18 -4.36 -38.90
CA ASN A 322 -7.57 -5.36 -39.80
C ASN A 322 -8.63 -6.24 -40.48
N LEU A 323 -9.67 -6.67 -39.75
CA LEU A 323 -10.75 -7.49 -40.29
C LEU A 323 -11.58 -6.73 -41.33
N LEU A 324 -11.96 -5.49 -41.02
CA LEU A 324 -12.75 -4.67 -41.94
C LEU A 324 -11.94 -4.35 -43.20
N ALA A 325 -10.73 -3.84 -43.04
CA ALA A 325 -9.91 -3.39 -44.15
C ALA A 325 -9.40 -4.57 -45.00
N GLY A 326 -9.08 -5.71 -44.38
CA GLY A 326 -8.76 -6.95 -45.08
C GLY A 326 -9.93 -7.49 -45.89
N SER A 327 -11.15 -7.48 -45.34
CA SER A 327 -12.35 -7.90 -46.07
C SER A 327 -12.61 -7.00 -47.29
N LEU A 328 -12.46 -5.68 -47.12
CA LEU A 328 -12.59 -4.72 -48.21
C LEU A 328 -11.51 -4.90 -49.31
N ALA A 329 -10.29 -5.27 -48.92
CA ALA A 329 -9.22 -5.60 -49.87
C ALA A 329 -9.53 -6.88 -50.67
N VAL A 330 -10.06 -7.92 -50.02
CA VAL A 330 -10.48 -9.18 -50.70
C VAL A 330 -11.62 -8.93 -51.68
N LEU A 331 -12.58 -8.06 -51.32
CA LEU A 331 -13.68 -7.64 -52.19
C LEU A 331 -13.23 -6.72 -53.35
N GLY A 332 -11.96 -6.30 -53.38
CA GLY A 332 -11.41 -5.41 -54.40
C GLY A 332 -11.81 -3.94 -54.26
N TRP A 333 -12.34 -3.53 -53.10
CA TRP A 333 -12.76 -2.15 -52.86
C TRP A 333 -11.60 -1.26 -52.40
N ILE A 334 -10.46 -1.86 -52.05
CA ILE A 334 -9.24 -1.16 -51.63
C ILE A 334 -8.11 -1.54 -52.58
N HIS A 335 -7.60 -0.56 -53.32
CA HIS A 335 -6.38 -0.68 -54.11
C HIS A 335 -5.14 -0.37 -53.23
N PRO A 336 -3.95 -0.92 -53.52
CA PRO A 336 -2.73 -0.71 -52.73
C PRO A 336 -2.43 0.72 -52.26
N LEU A 337 -2.69 1.75 -53.07
CA LEU A 337 -2.46 3.15 -52.68
C LEU A 337 -3.37 3.59 -51.53
N ILE A 338 -4.65 3.18 -51.55
CA ILE A 338 -5.60 3.48 -50.47
C ILE A 338 -5.20 2.70 -49.22
N ALA A 339 -4.82 1.43 -49.35
CA ALA A 339 -4.33 0.62 -48.24
C ALA A 339 -3.14 1.30 -47.53
N ALA A 340 -2.17 1.80 -48.30
CA ALA A 340 -1.00 2.51 -47.78
C ALA A 340 -1.37 3.83 -47.07
N ALA A 341 -2.31 4.60 -47.62
CA ALA A 341 -2.77 5.85 -47.01
C ALA A 341 -3.55 5.63 -45.70
N VAL A 342 -4.33 4.53 -45.62
CA VAL A 342 -5.20 4.27 -44.47
C VAL A 342 -4.46 3.55 -43.34
N MET A 343 -3.42 2.76 -43.64
CA MET A 343 -2.64 1.99 -42.65
C MET A 343 -2.24 2.76 -41.37
N PRO A 344 -1.78 4.03 -41.42
CA PRO A 344 -1.39 4.77 -40.22
C PRO A 344 -2.55 5.10 -39.27
N LEU A 345 -3.79 5.15 -39.76
CA LEU A 345 -4.97 5.51 -38.96
C LEU A 345 -5.19 4.55 -37.78
N SER A 346 -4.89 3.26 -37.98
CA SER A 346 -4.99 2.25 -36.92
C SER A 346 -4.02 2.57 -35.77
N SER A 347 -2.75 2.85 -36.09
CA SER A 347 -1.72 3.21 -35.11
C SER A 347 -2.03 4.55 -34.41
N LEU A 348 -2.55 5.54 -35.16
CA LEU A 348 -2.99 6.83 -34.59
C LEU A 348 -4.16 6.64 -33.62
N THR A 349 -5.08 5.74 -33.92
CA THR A 349 -6.22 5.41 -33.03
C THR A 349 -5.74 4.79 -31.73
N VAL A 350 -4.81 3.83 -31.81
CA VAL A 350 -4.16 3.24 -30.63
C VAL A 350 -3.42 4.30 -29.80
N LEU A 351 -2.68 5.19 -30.45
CA LEU A 351 -1.98 6.29 -29.80
C LEU A 351 -2.94 7.24 -29.06
N ALA A 352 -3.96 7.74 -29.76
CA ALA A 352 -4.96 8.60 -29.17
C ALA A 352 -5.71 7.91 -28.01
N SER A 353 -6.04 6.63 -28.16
CA SER A 353 -6.67 5.80 -27.13
C SER A 353 -5.79 5.68 -25.87
N SER A 354 -4.50 5.38 -26.03
CA SER A 354 -3.55 5.28 -24.91
C SER A 354 -3.37 6.62 -24.20
N LEU A 355 -3.25 7.71 -24.95
CA LEU A 355 -3.17 9.07 -24.38
C LEU A 355 -4.46 9.50 -23.68
N ARG A 356 -5.63 9.08 -24.18
CA ARG A 356 -6.93 9.37 -23.53
C ARG A 356 -7.27 8.43 -22.38
N SER A 357 -6.44 7.41 -22.11
CA SER A 357 -6.65 6.46 -21.01
C SER A 357 -6.88 7.18 -19.68
N ARG A 358 -7.72 6.58 -18.82
CA ARG A 358 -7.93 7.00 -17.42
C ARG A 358 -6.89 6.42 -16.46
N ALA A 359 -6.03 5.52 -16.93
CA ALA A 359 -4.96 4.93 -16.12
C ALA A 359 -4.11 6.03 -15.47
N PHE A 360 -4.08 6.02 -14.13
CA PHE A 360 -3.33 6.95 -13.29
C PHE A 360 -3.57 8.44 -13.65
N ARG A 361 -4.76 8.79 -14.18
CA ARG A 361 -5.13 10.21 -14.35
C ARG A 361 -5.33 10.85 -12.97
N ALA A 362 -5.05 12.15 -12.88
CA ALA A 362 -5.59 12.94 -11.79
C ALA A 362 -7.12 12.86 -11.88
N GLU A 363 -7.75 12.33 -10.83
CA GLU A 363 -9.09 12.77 -10.53
C GLU A 363 -8.99 14.26 -10.25
N ASP A 364 -9.75 15.06 -10.99
CA ASP A 364 -10.01 16.44 -10.60
C ASP A 364 -10.58 16.38 -9.18
N PRO A 365 -10.06 17.15 -8.21
CA PRO A 365 -10.73 17.29 -6.94
C PRO A 365 -12.11 17.87 -7.26
N ARG A 366 -13.16 17.04 -7.16
CA ARG A 366 -14.54 17.49 -7.24
C ARG A 366 -15.02 17.95 -5.90
#